data_AF-E8LKJ5-F1
#
_entry.id   AF-E8LKJ5-F1
#
_cell.length_a   1.000
_cell.length_b   1.000
_cell.length_c   1.000
_cell.angle_alpha   90.00
_cell.angle_beta   90.00
_cell.angle_gamma   90.00
#
_symmetry.space_group_name_H-M   'P 1'
#
loop_
_entity.id
_entity.type
_entity.pdbx_description
1 polymer ?
#
loop_
_entity_poly.entity_id
_entity_poly.type
_entity_poly.pdbx_seq_one_letter_code
_entity_poly.pdbx_strand_id
1 'polypeptide(L)'
;MQDNDPIYNVGHLTEDTLRKLEASGLRMTVQRRHIIDILMNSSCTSPKELWYEAKQFVPDLGIATVYRLINRLEQIGVLSKARNLGMQPQIPELGTLTDARGKNINRQIKLALNEVVRLGLISKGAIGPNNNIQLSLVGNKINITVVK
;
A
#
# COMPACT_ATOMS: atom_id res chain seq x y z
N MET A 1 -11.51 26.48 -16.43
CA MET A 1 -10.98 25.33 -17.20
C MET A 1 -11.21 24.12 -16.32
N GLN A 2 -12.17 23.28 -16.68
CA GLN A 2 -12.45 22.05 -15.93
C GLN A 2 -11.35 21.04 -16.26
N ASP A 3 -10.52 20.72 -15.27
CA ASP A 3 -9.57 19.62 -15.33
C ASP A 3 -10.37 18.31 -15.42
N ASN A 4 -10.65 17.88 -16.65
CA ASN A 4 -11.05 16.51 -16.98
C ASN A 4 -9.81 15.61 -16.98
N ASP A 5 -9.10 15.53 -15.84
CA ASP A 5 -8.18 14.43 -15.62
C ASP A 5 -9.04 13.17 -15.40
N PRO A 6 -8.86 12.09 -16.17
CA PRO A 6 -9.59 10.86 -15.94
C PRO A 6 -9.41 10.45 -14.48
N ILE A 7 -10.50 10.08 -13.82
CA ILE A 7 -10.48 9.52 -12.47
C ILE A 7 -9.78 8.16 -12.58
N TYR A 8 -8.46 8.18 -12.58
CA TYR A 8 -7.63 6.99 -12.57
C TYR A 8 -7.72 6.42 -11.15
N ASN A 9 -8.39 5.27 -11.03
CA ASN A 9 -8.38 4.47 -9.82
C ASN A 9 -6.93 4.17 -9.46
N VAL A 10 -6.38 4.91 -8.49
CA VAL A 10 -5.12 4.56 -7.86
C VAL A 10 -5.46 3.37 -6.95
N GLY A 11 -5.48 2.17 -7.52
CA GLY A 11 -6.25 1.03 -7.01
C GLY A 11 -5.96 0.65 -5.56
N HIS A 12 -4.81 1.06 -5.01
CA HIS A 12 -4.39 0.71 -3.66
C HIS A 12 -3.76 1.85 -2.84
N LEU A 13 -3.58 3.06 -3.40
CA LEU A 13 -3.08 4.20 -2.61
C LEU A 13 -4.26 4.96 -2.03
N THR A 14 -4.41 4.92 -0.72
CA THR A 14 -5.39 5.77 -0.04
C THR A 14 -5.07 7.25 -0.24
N GLU A 15 -6.09 8.11 -0.14
CA GLU A 15 -5.93 9.57 -0.13
C GLU A 15 -4.90 10.04 0.91
N ASP A 16 -4.81 9.34 2.04
CA ASP A 16 -3.80 9.61 3.06
C ASP A 16 -2.38 9.26 2.61
N THR A 17 -2.21 8.19 1.83
CA THR A 17 -0.92 7.82 1.22
C THR A 17 -0.52 8.88 0.18
N LEU A 18 -1.46 9.32 -0.64
CA LEU A 18 -1.24 10.38 -1.64
C LEU A 18 -0.84 11.69 -0.97
N ARG A 19 -1.55 12.12 0.09
CA ARG A 19 -1.20 13.32 0.86
C ARG A 19 0.18 13.23 1.49
N LYS A 20 0.57 12.08 2.04
CA LYS A 20 1.92 11.87 2.60
C LYS A 20 3.00 11.92 1.52
N LEU A 21 2.73 11.37 0.33
CA LEU A 21 3.64 11.47 -0.81
C LEU A 21 3.83 12.93 -1.24
N GLU A 22 2.75 13.69 -1.36
CA GLU A 22 2.82 15.12 -1.70
C GLU A 22 3.55 15.93 -0.62
N ALA A 23 3.26 15.66 0.66
CA ALA A 23 3.96 16.29 1.80
C ALA A 23 5.46 15.94 1.85
N SER A 24 5.88 14.79 1.29
CA SER A 24 7.29 14.42 1.16
C SER A 24 8.05 15.19 0.06
N GLY A 25 7.36 16.07 -0.66
CA GLY A 25 7.89 16.85 -1.79
C GLY A 25 7.77 16.13 -3.14
N LEU A 26 7.03 15.02 -3.21
CA LEU A 26 6.78 14.30 -4.46
C LEU A 26 5.44 14.74 -5.07
N ARG A 27 5.48 15.63 -6.07
CA ARG A 27 4.28 16.02 -6.82
C ARG A 27 3.63 14.81 -7.48
N MET A 28 2.40 14.47 -7.15
CA MET A 28 1.70 13.29 -7.69
C MET A 28 1.08 13.57 -9.07
N THR A 29 1.92 13.64 -10.10
CA THR A 29 1.47 13.71 -11.51
C THR A 29 0.81 12.40 -11.96
N VAL A 30 -0.02 12.42 -13.00
CA VAL A 30 -0.65 11.23 -13.61
C VAL A 30 0.36 10.11 -13.88
N GLN A 31 1.51 10.43 -14.50
CA GLN A 31 2.57 9.44 -14.77
C GLN A 31 3.07 8.74 -13.49
N ARG A 32 3.34 9.49 -12.43
CA ARG A 32 3.79 8.93 -11.14
C ARG A 32 2.73 8.05 -10.50
N ARG A 33 1.45 8.42 -10.60
CA ARG A 33 0.34 7.59 -10.11
C ARG A 33 0.31 6.24 -10.83
N HIS A 34 0.50 6.22 -12.14
CA HIS A 34 0.62 4.97 -12.92
C HIS A 34 1.80 4.11 -12.51
N ILE A 35 2.99 4.71 -12.33
CA ILE A 35 4.17 3.93 -11.92
C ILE A 35 3.95 3.28 -10.55
N ILE A 36 3.32 3.99 -9.61
CA ILE A 36 3.01 3.41 -8.30
C ILE A 36 1.95 2.33 -8.41
N ASP A 37 0.92 2.52 -9.24
CA ASP A 37 -0.11 1.51 -9.45
C ASP A 37 0.47 0.20 -10.00
N ILE A 38 1.40 0.28 -10.97
CA ILE A 38 2.13 -0.89 -11.47
C ILE A 38 2.92 -1.54 -10.34
N LEU A 39 3.69 -0.77 -9.57
CA LEU A 39 4.47 -1.29 -8.44
C LEU A 39 3.60 -1.99 -7.38
N MET A 40 2.39 -1.51 -7.12
CA MET A 40 1.50 -2.10 -6.11
C MET A 40 0.78 -3.37 -6.60
N ASN A 41 0.61 -3.51 -7.92
CA ASN A 41 -0.19 -4.58 -8.52
C ASN A 41 0.65 -5.66 -9.22
N SER A 42 1.88 -5.37 -9.63
CA SER A 42 2.73 -6.32 -10.31
C SER A 42 3.65 -7.07 -9.36
N SER A 43 4.19 -8.20 -9.82
CA SER A 43 5.18 -8.98 -9.10
C SER A 43 6.61 -8.42 -9.25
N CYS A 44 6.75 -7.15 -9.64
CA CYS A 44 8.03 -6.49 -9.79
C CYS A 44 8.85 -6.56 -8.50
N THR A 45 9.99 -7.25 -8.56
CA THR A 45 10.89 -7.41 -7.43
C THR A 45 12.04 -6.39 -7.47
N SER A 46 12.33 -5.82 -8.64
CA SER A 46 13.46 -4.90 -8.82
C SER A 46 13.10 -3.57 -9.50
N PRO A 47 13.83 -2.47 -9.22
CA PRO A 47 13.62 -1.17 -9.89
C PRO A 47 13.70 -1.24 -11.42
N LYS A 48 14.48 -2.19 -11.96
CA LYS A 48 14.61 -2.40 -13.40
C LYS A 48 13.37 -3.04 -14.02
N GLU A 49 12.78 -4.03 -13.34
CA GLU A 49 11.52 -4.65 -13.77
C GLU A 49 10.40 -3.61 -13.76
N LEU A 50 10.27 -2.85 -12.67
CA LEU A 50 9.29 -1.77 -12.59
C LEU A 50 9.49 -0.74 -13.71
N TRP A 51 10.73 -0.35 -13.98
CA TRP A 51 11.03 0.56 -15.08
C TRP A 51 10.63 -0.03 -16.43
N TYR A 52 10.90 -1.30 -16.68
CA TYR A 52 10.57 -1.97 -17.93
C TYR A 52 9.05 -2.02 -18.15
N GLU A 53 8.28 -2.42 -17.14
CA GLU A 53 6.82 -2.44 -17.20
C GLU A 53 6.25 -1.03 -17.35
N ALA A 54 6.69 -0.08 -16.51
CA ALA A 54 6.16 1.28 -16.53
C ALA A 54 6.50 2.05 -17.81
N LYS A 55 7.61 1.73 -18.47
CA LYS A 55 7.99 2.38 -19.74
C LYS A 55 7.04 2.05 -20.89
N GLN A 56 6.29 0.94 -20.81
CA GLN A 56 5.25 0.62 -21.80
C GLN A 56 4.09 1.63 -21.78
N PHE A 57 3.86 2.27 -20.63
CA PHE A 57 2.80 3.27 -20.43
C PHE A 57 3.34 4.70 -20.38
N VAL A 58 4.59 4.88 -19.95
CA VAL A 58 5.26 6.17 -19.83
C VAL A 58 6.57 6.12 -20.64
N PRO A 59 6.54 6.35 -21.97
CA PRO A 59 7.70 6.15 -22.85
C PRO A 59 8.94 6.96 -22.47
N ASP A 60 8.74 8.18 -21.95
CA ASP A 60 9.80 9.11 -21.52
C ASP A 60 10.34 8.80 -20.11
N LEU A 61 9.94 7.68 -19.49
CA LEU A 61 10.34 7.33 -18.14
C LEU A 61 11.84 7.00 -18.06
N GLY A 62 12.59 7.90 -17.42
CA GLY A 62 13.98 7.65 -17.04
C GLY A 62 14.09 6.72 -15.82
N ILE A 63 15.06 5.80 -15.84
CA ILE A 63 15.35 4.88 -14.72
C ILE A 63 15.65 5.63 -13.41
N ALA A 64 16.29 6.80 -13.47
CA ALA A 64 16.55 7.63 -12.30
C ALA A 64 15.27 8.12 -11.60
N THR A 65 14.19 8.34 -12.36
CA THR A 65 12.88 8.70 -11.81
C THR A 65 12.28 7.56 -11.01
N VAL A 66 12.45 6.31 -11.48
CA VAL A 66 12.02 5.11 -10.77
C VAL A 66 12.74 4.98 -9.43
N TYR A 67 14.07 5.10 -9.41
CA TYR A 67 14.84 5.06 -8.16
C TYR A 67 14.43 6.16 -7.17
N ARG A 68 14.23 7.40 -7.64
CA ARG A 68 13.76 8.49 -6.76
C ARG A 68 12.39 8.21 -6.18
N LEU A 69 11.48 7.65 -6.98
CA LEU A 69 10.14 7.28 -6.53
C LEU A 69 10.19 6.20 -5.45
N ILE A 70 10.94 5.13 -5.67
CA ILE A 70 11.12 4.03 -4.72
C ILE A 70 11.70 4.55 -3.40
N ASN A 71 12.79 5.34 -3.47
CA ASN A 71 13.40 5.94 -2.28
C ASN A 71 12.41 6.78 -1.48
N ARG A 72 11.48 7.49 -2.14
CA ARG A 72 10.44 8.28 -1.45
C ARG A 72 9.39 7.39 -0.81
N LEU A 73 8.93 6.36 -1.51
CA LEU A 73 7.97 5.38 -0.97
C LEU A 73 8.55 4.62 0.24
N GLU A 74 9.83 4.27 0.20
CA GLU A 74 10.55 3.69 1.35
C GLU A 74 10.63 4.67 2.51
N GLN A 75 10.98 5.94 2.26
CA GLN A 75 11.09 6.97 3.31
C GLN A 75 9.78 7.19 4.07
N ILE A 76 8.63 7.12 3.37
CA ILE A 76 7.33 7.27 4.01
C ILE A 76 6.75 5.94 4.56
N GLY A 77 7.50 4.84 4.42
CA GLY A 77 7.12 3.52 4.92
C GLY A 77 5.96 2.88 4.17
N VAL A 78 5.85 3.11 2.86
CA VAL A 78 4.93 2.38 1.96
C VAL A 78 5.62 1.11 1.44
N LEU A 79 6.92 1.18 1.19
CA LEU A 79 7.75 0.05 0.77
C LEU A 79 8.71 -0.38 1.87
N SER A 80 9.00 -1.68 1.91
CA SER A 80 10.02 -2.25 2.79
C SER A 80 11.44 -2.02 2.26
N LYS A 81 12.36 -1.62 3.15
CA LYS A 81 13.81 -1.47 2.87
C LYS A 81 14.57 -2.81 2.87
N ALA A 82 13.88 -3.95 2.96
CA ALA A 82 14.53 -5.24 3.13
C ALA A 82 15.40 -5.58 1.91
N ARG A 83 16.72 -5.56 2.11
CA ARG A 83 17.78 -5.74 1.10
C ARG A 83 17.61 -6.99 0.22
N ASN A 84 16.84 -7.98 0.69
CA ASN A 84 16.72 -9.30 0.07
C ASN A 84 15.28 -9.65 -0.38
N LEU A 85 14.28 -8.79 -0.14
CA LEU A 85 12.86 -9.09 -0.45
C LEU A 85 12.35 -8.38 -1.71
N GLY A 86 13.17 -7.53 -2.32
CA GLY A 86 12.74 -6.69 -3.44
C GLY A 86 11.79 -5.56 -2.99
N MET A 87 11.18 -4.88 -3.96
CA MET A 87 10.27 -3.77 -3.71
C MET A 87 8.87 -4.26 -3.37
N GLN A 88 8.64 -4.59 -2.10
CA GLN A 88 7.34 -5.10 -1.65
C GLN A 88 6.56 -4.05 -0.85
N PRO A 89 5.25 -3.88 -1.11
CA PRO A 89 4.37 -3.09 -0.27
C PRO A 89 4.39 -3.59 1.18
N GLN A 90 4.34 -2.67 2.13
CA GLN A 90 4.28 -3.05 3.54
C GLN A 90 2.85 -3.41 3.93
N ILE A 91 2.63 -4.71 4.16
CA ILE A 91 1.35 -5.25 4.60
C ILE A 91 1.43 -5.48 6.12
N PRO A 92 0.53 -4.90 6.92
CA PRO A 92 0.50 -5.14 8.35
C PRO A 92 0.01 -6.57 8.63
N GLU A 93 0.72 -7.27 9.51
CA GLU A 93 0.34 -8.60 9.97
C GLU A 93 0.05 -8.60 11.46
N LEU A 94 -0.79 -9.54 11.90
CA LEU A 94 -1.06 -9.71 13.33
C LEU A 94 0.19 -10.32 13.97
N GLY A 95 0.78 -9.60 14.92
CA GLY A 95 1.89 -10.10 15.73
C GLY A 95 1.43 -11.07 16.82
N THR A 96 1.89 -10.83 18.04
CA THR A 96 1.53 -11.64 19.20
C THR A 96 0.28 -11.09 19.88
N LEU A 97 -0.66 -11.99 20.20
CA LEU A 97 -1.77 -11.69 21.08
C LEU A 97 -1.49 -12.31 22.45
N THR A 98 -1.34 -11.48 23.48
CA THR A 98 -1.06 -11.91 24.85
C THR A 98 -2.08 -11.39 25.83
N ASP A 99 -2.28 -12.10 26.94
CA ASP A 99 -2.95 -11.52 28.10
C ASP A 99 -2.06 -10.46 28.80
N ALA A 100 -2.59 -9.81 29.84
CA ALA A 100 -1.87 -8.81 30.62
C ALA A 100 -0.61 -9.35 31.34
N ARG A 101 -0.44 -10.68 31.42
CA ARG A 101 0.73 -11.36 32.00
C ARG A 101 1.73 -11.81 30.93
N GLY A 102 1.48 -11.50 29.65
CA GLY A 102 2.33 -11.89 28.53
C GLY A 102 2.10 -13.32 28.03
N LYS A 103 1.08 -14.04 28.52
CA LYS A 103 0.77 -15.40 28.03
C LYS A 103 0.17 -15.29 26.63
N ASN A 104 0.80 -15.93 25.66
CA ASN A 104 0.27 -16.00 24.29
C ASN A 104 -1.07 -16.74 24.26
N ILE A 105 -2.10 -16.06 23.73
CA ILE A 105 -3.47 -16.56 23.58
C ILE A 105 -3.82 -16.92 22.12
N ASN A 106 -2.85 -16.81 21.19
CA ASN A 106 -3.00 -17.17 19.77
C ASN A 106 -2.87 -18.68 19.49
N ARG A 107 -2.90 -19.54 20.54
CA ARG A 107 -2.44 -20.94 20.44
C ARG A 107 -3.36 -21.88 19.67
N GLN A 108 -4.61 -21.50 19.41
CA GLN A 108 -5.63 -22.42 18.89
C GLN A 108 -6.27 -21.97 17.57
N ILE A 109 -6.12 -20.70 17.18
CA ILE A 109 -6.76 -20.17 15.97
C ILE A 109 -5.73 -19.32 15.22
N LYS A 110 -5.47 -19.63 13.96
CA LYS A 110 -4.69 -18.77 13.08
C LYS A 110 -5.53 -17.54 12.73
N LEU A 111 -5.38 -16.45 13.48
CA LEU A 111 -6.09 -15.20 13.24
C LEU A 111 -5.36 -14.35 12.19
N ALA A 112 -5.98 -14.16 11.03
CA ALA A 112 -5.51 -13.18 10.05
C ALA A 112 -5.93 -11.77 10.49
N LEU A 113 -5.02 -10.80 10.49
CA LEU A 113 -5.31 -9.42 10.90
C LEU A 113 -6.51 -8.84 10.13
N ASN A 114 -6.55 -9.05 8.81
CA ASN A 114 -7.63 -8.58 7.95
C ASN A 114 -9.00 -9.09 8.43
N GLU A 115 -9.08 -10.36 8.83
CA GLU A 115 -10.34 -10.97 9.26
C GLU A 115 -10.80 -10.37 10.60
N VAL A 116 -9.88 -10.24 11.55
CA VAL A 116 -10.17 -9.66 12.88
C VAL A 116 -10.65 -8.21 12.73
N VAL A 117 -9.98 -7.41 11.92
CA VAL A 117 -10.36 -6.02 11.68
C VAL A 117 -11.71 -5.95 10.96
N ARG A 118 -11.95 -6.77 9.93
CA ARG A 118 -13.22 -6.82 9.20
C ARG A 118 -14.39 -7.15 10.12
N LEU A 119 -14.26 -8.20 10.95
CA LEU A 119 -15.29 -8.58 11.92
C LEU A 119 -15.56 -7.46 12.95
N GLY A 120 -14.51 -6.78 13.41
CA GLY A 120 -14.64 -5.61 14.30
C GLY A 120 -15.40 -4.46 13.64
N LEU A 121 -15.10 -4.15 12.38
CA LEU A 121 -15.80 -3.11 11.61
C LEU A 121 -17.27 -3.46 11.37
N ILE A 122 -17.57 -4.72 11.04
CA ILE A 122 -18.96 -5.23 10.90
C ILE A 122 -19.70 -5.11 12.24
N SER A 123 -19.08 -5.56 13.33
CA SER A 123 -19.66 -5.51 14.68
C SER A 123 -20.00 -4.08 15.13
N LYS A 124 -19.24 -3.08 14.65
CA LYS A 124 -19.48 -1.66 14.92
C LYS A 124 -20.41 -0.98 13.90
N GLY A 125 -20.88 -1.70 12.88
CA GLY A 125 -21.77 -1.17 11.85
C GLY A 125 -21.07 -0.25 10.83
N ALA A 126 -19.74 -0.27 10.76
CA ALA A 126 -18.98 0.56 9.83
C ALA A 126 -19.02 0.03 8.39
N ILE A 127 -19.11 -1.29 8.22
CA ILE A 127 -19.24 -1.98 6.93
C ILE A 127 -20.26 -3.12 7.04
N GLY A 128 -20.80 -3.57 5.91
CA GLY A 128 -21.71 -4.71 5.84
C GLY A 128 -20.98 -6.06 5.87
N PRO A 129 -21.71 -7.16 6.11
CA PRO A 129 -21.13 -8.50 6.27
C PRO A 129 -20.48 -9.05 5.00
N ASN A 130 -20.92 -8.57 3.83
CA ASN A 130 -20.43 -9.00 2.52
C ASN A 130 -19.23 -8.18 2.02
N ASN A 131 -18.80 -7.17 2.77
CA ASN A 131 -17.65 -6.36 2.39
C ASN A 131 -16.34 -7.06 2.73
N ASN A 132 -15.39 -7.03 1.79
CA ASN A 132 -14.01 -7.41 2.04
C ASN A 132 -13.18 -6.18 2.41
N ILE A 133 -12.02 -6.40 3.04
CA ILE A 133 -11.09 -5.31 3.33
C ILE A 133 -9.66 -5.68 2.93
N GLN A 134 -8.90 -4.66 2.58
CA GLN A 134 -7.45 -4.74 2.40
C GLN A 134 -6.79 -3.77 3.37
N LEU A 135 -5.75 -4.25 4.06
CA LEU A 135 -4.93 -3.45 4.94
C LEU A 135 -3.64 -3.03 4.24
N SER A 136 -3.23 -1.78 4.43
CA SER A 136 -1.91 -1.30 4.05
C SER A 136 -1.27 -0.51 5.20
N LEU A 137 0.05 -0.50 5.27
CA LEU A 137 0.79 0.29 6.26
C LEU A 137 1.46 1.48 5.57
N VAL A 138 1.37 2.66 6.20
CA VAL A 138 2.10 3.84 5.76
C VAL A 138 2.74 4.50 6.98
N GLY A 139 4.02 4.26 7.17
CA GLY A 139 4.73 4.62 8.39
C GLY A 139 4.16 3.86 9.59
N ASN A 140 3.56 4.56 10.55
CA ASN A 140 2.92 3.94 11.72
C ASN A 140 1.38 3.87 11.64
N LYS A 141 0.79 4.23 10.51
CA LYS A 141 -0.66 4.22 10.32
C LYS A 141 -1.08 3.01 9.50
N ILE A 142 -2.12 2.30 9.97
CA ILE A 142 -2.81 1.27 9.19
C ILE A 142 -3.96 1.93 8.45
N ASN A 143 -4.00 1.72 7.15
CA ASN A 143 -5.09 2.14 6.28
C ASN A 143 -5.95 0.93 5.93
N ILE A 144 -7.27 1.15 5.88
CA ILE A 144 -8.26 0.11 5.57
C ILE A 144 -9.02 0.52 4.32
N THR A 145 -8.92 -0.29 3.27
CA THR A 145 -9.67 -0.10 2.04
C THR A 145 -10.78 -1.15 1.98
N VAL A 146 -12.02 -0.72 1.78
CA VAL A 146 -13.16 -1.62 1.59
C VAL A 146 -13.23 -2.04 0.13
N VAL A 147 -13.19 -3.35 -0.10
CA VAL A 147 -13.28 -3.95 -1.44
C VAL A 147 -14.66 -4.60 -1.56
N LYS A 148 -15.35 -4.32 -2.66
CA LYS A 148 -16.65 -4.94 -2.98
C LYS A 148 -16.45 -6.32 -3.57
#